data_AF-A0A1G0R9L9-F1
#
_entry.id   AF-A0A1G0R9L9-F1
#
_cell.length_a   1.000
_cell.length_b   1.000
_cell.length_c   1.000
_cell.angle_alpha   90.00
_cell.angle_beta   90.00
_cell.angle_gamma   90.00
#
_symmetry.space_group_name_H-M   'P 1'
#
loop_
_entity.id
_entity.type
_entity.pdbx_description
1 polymer ?
#
loop_
_entity_poly.entity_id
_entity_poly.type
_entity_poly.pdbx_seq_one_letter_code
_entity_poly.pdbx_strand_id
1 'polypeptide(L)'
;MKSILSNYETNIMEPFVTNRYIFGPYGEPLHYDNEKERQGFIGKERDLESGLADHGVRKYDYISGRFTSTDPLLLEQSGNPDLSGEKYMGLTPYQYAGNNPIGLLDRDGTKLEF
;
A
#
# COMPACT_ATOMS: atom_id res chain seq x y z
N MET A 1 0.66 -61.68 20.25
CA MET A 1 1.07 -60.45 19.53
C MET A 1 0.03 -59.37 19.81
N LYS A 2 0.33 -58.39 20.66
CA LYS A 2 -0.49 -57.19 20.80
C LYS A 2 0.03 -56.16 19.80
N SER A 3 -0.83 -55.74 18.88
CA SER A 3 -0.56 -54.72 17.88
C SER A 3 -0.13 -53.41 18.54
N ILE A 4 1.08 -52.95 18.25
CA ILE A 4 1.54 -51.59 18.58
C ILE A 4 1.33 -50.77 17.32
N LEU A 5 0.09 -50.31 17.12
CA LEU A 5 -0.19 -49.16 16.28
C LEU A 5 -0.47 -48.02 17.25
N SER A 6 0.59 -47.34 17.69
CA SER A 6 0.45 -46.08 18.41
C SER A 6 -0.19 -45.08 17.45
N ASN A 7 -1.34 -44.55 17.83
CA ASN A 7 -2.03 -43.50 17.12
C ASN A 7 -1.09 -42.30 16.96
N TYR A 8 -0.62 -42.05 15.73
CA TYR A 8 -0.06 -40.76 15.38
C TYR A 8 -1.24 -39.81 15.21
N GLU A 9 -1.71 -39.23 16.32
CA GLU A 9 -2.60 -38.08 16.24
C GLU A 9 -1.81 -36.97 15.54
N THR A 10 -2.18 -36.70 14.29
CA THR A 10 -1.72 -35.52 13.57
C THR A 10 -2.20 -34.32 14.37
N ASN A 11 -1.29 -33.65 15.05
CA ASN A 11 -1.58 -32.43 15.79
C ASN A 11 -1.86 -31.34 14.74
N ILE A 12 -3.12 -31.27 14.29
CA ILE A 12 -3.56 -30.29 13.29
C ILE A 12 -3.60 -28.96 14.04
N MET A 13 -2.58 -28.13 13.85
CA MET A 13 -2.57 -26.79 14.43
C MET A 13 -3.72 -25.99 13.80
N GLU A 14 -4.71 -25.65 14.62
CA GLU A 14 -5.80 -24.77 14.19
C GLU A 14 -5.23 -23.41 13.79
N PRO A 15 -5.66 -22.83 12.65
CA PRO A 15 -5.22 -21.51 12.25
C PRO A 15 -5.68 -20.49 13.30
N PHE A 16 -4.76 -19.64 13.77
CA PHE A 16 -5.07 -18.54 14.67
C PHE A 16 -4.59 -17.21 14.09
N VAL A 17 -5.28 -16.13 14.43
CA VAL A 17 -4.91 -14.78 13.99
C VAL A 17 -3.71 -14.33 14.81
N THR A 18 -2.59 -14.06 14.14
CA THR A 18 -1.40 -13.49 14.77
C THR A 18 -1.52 -11.97 14.92
N ASN A 19 -1.97 -11.29 13.86
CA ASN A 19 -2.04 -9.83 13.80
C ASN A 19 -3.33 -9.35 13.10
N ARG A 20 -3.81 -8.16 13.50
CA ARG A 20 -4.87 -7.43 12.81
C ARG A 20 -4.45 -5.98 12.66
N TYR A 21 -4.62 -5.44 11.46
CA TYR A 21 -4.30 -4.05 11.15
C TYR A 21 -5.56 -3.31 10.72
N ILE A 22 -5.70 -2.08 11.20
CA ILE A 22 -6.76 -1.16 10.80
C ILE A 22 -6.06 0.06 10.23
N PHE A 23 -6.43 0.40 9.00
CA PHE A 23 -5.92 1.57 8.31
C PHE A 23 -7.06 2.53 8.04
N GLY A 24 -6.77 3.83 8.09
CA GLY A 24 -7.67 4.83 7.57
C GLY A 24 -7.62 4.89 6.04
N PRO A 25 -8.40 5.80 5.43
CA PRO A 25 -8.59 5.84 3.99
C PRO A 25 -7.28 5.96 3.21
N TYR A 26 -6.29 6.68 3.72
CA TYR A 26 -5.02 6.92 3.04
C TYR A 26 -3.89 5.99 3.53
N GLY A 27 -4.24 4.94 4.27
CA GLY A 27 -3.29 3.96 4.75
C GLY A 27 -2.63 4.31 6.07
N GLU A 28 -3.02 5.41 6.72
CA GLU A 28 -2.58 5.73 8.06
C GLU A 28 -3.00 4.61 9.03
N PRO A 29 -2.07 3.99 9.76
CA PRO A 29 -2.42 2.97 10.74
C PRO A 29 -3.22 3.58 11.90
N LEU A 30 -4.44 3.10 12.12
CA LEU A 30 -5.32 3.52 13.21
C LEU A 30 -5.11 2.70 14.48
N HIS A 31 -4.49 1.52 14.36
CA HIS A 31 -4.12 0.65 15.47
C HIS A 31 -2.70 0.13 15.25
N TYR A 32 -1.80 0.43 16.18
CA TYR A 32 -0.40 0.00 16.15
C TYR A 32 -0.21 -1.11 17.17
N ASP A 33 -0.22 -2.36 16.72
CA ASP A 33 0.16 -3.48 17.59
C ASP A 33 1.57 -4.04 17.29
N ASN A 34 2.24 -3.61 16.22
CA ASN A 34 3.58 -4.11 15.90
C ASN A 34 4.44 -3.12 15.08
N GLU A 35 5.35 -2.42 15.74
CA GLU A 35 6.34 -1.51 15.12
C GLU A 35 7.35 -2.23 14.21
N LYS A 36 7.43 -3.56 14.27
CA LYS A 36 8.35 -4.37 13.46
C LYS A 36 7.76 -4.83 12.13
N GLU A 37 6.46 -4.66 11.93
CA GLU A 37 5.81 -5.09 10.70
C GLU A 37 6.21 -4.18 9.54
N ARG A 38 6.70 -4.79 8.46
CA ARG A 38 7.05 -4.07 7.23
C ARG A 38 5.89 -4.04 6.26
N GLN A 39 4.99 -5.02 6.30
CA GLN A 39 3.83 -5.01 5.42
C GLN A 39 2.76 -4.03 5.93
N GLY A 40 2.53 -2.98 5.15
CA GLY A 40 1.58 -1.90 5.46
C GLY A 40 0.32 -1.93 4.60
N PHE A 41 -0.25 -0.75 4.43
CA PHE A 41 -1.47 -0.52 3.65
C PHE A 41 -1.36 -1.13 2.25
N ILE A 42 -2.44 -1.80 1.83
CA ILE A 42 -2.57 -2.53 0.54
C ILE A 42 -1.42 -3.52 0.24
N GLY A 43 -0.71 -3.96 1.29
CA GLY A 43 0.42 -4.88 1.20
C GLY A 43 1.74 -4.25 0.79
N LYS A 44 1.87 -2.91 0.84
CA LYS A 44 3.14 -2.23 0.52
C LYS A 44 4.16 -2.36 1.63
N GLU A 45 5.43 -2.47 1.26
CA GLU A 45 6.50 -2.47 2.24
C GLU A 45 6.72 -1.05 2.77
N ARG A 46 6.65 -0.91 4.09
CA ARG A 46 7.03 0.30 4.81
C ARG A 46 8.47 0.18 5.27
N ASP A 47 9.26 1.17 4.90
CA ASP A 47 10.59 1.35 5.46
C ASP A 47 10.48 1.86 6.90
N LEU A 48 11.14 1.18 7.83
CA LEU A 48 11.07 1.51 9.26
C LEU A 48 11.95 2.71 9.63
N GLU A 49 12.96 3.04 8.82
CA GLU A 49 13.83 4.19 9.07
C GLU A 49 13.14 5.50 8.69
N SER A 50 12.60 5.58 7.47
CA SER A 50 11.88 6.77 7.00
C SER A 50 10.40 6.81 7.38
N GLY A 51 9.81 5.66 7.67
CA GLY A 51 8.37 5.51 7.86
C GLY A 51 7.55 5.52 6.56
N LEU A 52 8.20 5.63 5.40
CA LEU A 52 7.56 5.73 4.08
C LEU A 52 7.31 4.36 3.46
N ALA A 53 6.25 4.26 2.67
CA ALA A 53 5.90 3.06 1.93
C ALA A 53 6.45 3.05 0.50
N ASP A 54 6.87 1.88 0.06
CA ASP A 54 7.31 1.64 -1.32
C ASP A 54 6.11 1.37 -2.24
N HIS A 55 5.82 2.35 -3.11
CA HIS A 55 4.86 2.24 -4.18
C HIS A 55 5.60 2.25 -5.52
N GLY A 56 6.60 1.40 -5.69
CA GLY A 56 7.33 1.26 -6.96
C GLY A 56 8.19 2.49 -7.25
N VAL A 57 7.74 3.34 -8.17
CA VAL A 57 8.55 4.49 -8.62
C VAL A 57 8.49 5.69 -7.68
N ARG A 58 7.61 5.65 -6.66
CA ARG A 58 7.48 6.70 -5.64
C ARG A 58 7.44 6.13 -4.23
N LYS A 59 7.89 6.94 -3.28
CA LYS A 59 7.65 6.71 -1.85
C LYS A 59 6.38 7.44 -1.42
N TYR A 60 5.61 6.78 -0.56
CA TYR A 60 4.31 7.26 -0.10
C TYR A 60 4.32 7.44 1.41
N ASP A 61 3.82 8.59 1.86
CA ASP A 61 3.62 8.87 3.27
C ASP A 61 2.17 8.62 3.65
N TYR A 62 1.95 7.58 4.46
CA TYR A 62 0.63 7.23 4.98
C TYR A 62 0.02 8.32 5.86
N ILE A 63 0.84 9.12 6.54
CA ILE A 63 0.33 10.13 7.48
C ILE A 63 -0.23 11.34 6.74
N SER A 64 0.50 11.86 5.75
CA SER A 64 -0.01 12.96 4.92
C SER A 64 -0.95 12.51 3.80
N GLY A 65 -0.95 11.22 3.45
CA GLY A 65 -1.71 10.68 2.35
C GLY A 65 -1.20 11.15 0.98
N ARG A 66 0.12 11.41 0.87
CA ARG A 66 0.77 11.98 -0.32
C ARG A 66 2.03 11.21 -0.72
N PHE A 67 2.33 11.22 -2.02
CA PHE A 67 3.65 10.82 -2.50
C PHE A 67 4.69 11.89 -2.16
N THR A 68 5.91 11.47 -1.86
CA THR A 68 7.00 12.37 -1.49
C THR A 68 7.74 12.95 -2.70
N SER A 69 7.37 12.54 -3.91
CA SER A 69 7.95 13.00 -5.17
C SER A 69 6.86 13.25 -6.21
N THR A 70 7.15 14.17 -7.12
CA THR A 70 6.29 14.48 -8.28
C THR A 70 6.04 13.24 -9.11
N ASP A 71 4.80 13.07 -9.58
CA ASP A 71 4.42 12.03 -10.53
C ASP A 71 5.25 12.13 -11.83
N PRO A 72 6.04 11.11 -12.18
CA PRO A 72 6.81 11.09 -13.42
C PRO A 72 5.92 11.21 -14.67
N LEU A 73 4.70 10.67 -14.65
CA LEU A 73 3.79 10.76 -15.80
C LEU A 73 3.25 12.17 -16.00
N LEU A 74 2.98 12.90 -14.90
CA LEU A 74 2.59 14.32 -15.01
C LEU A 74 3.74 15.16 -15.56
N LEU A 75 4.98 14.85 -15.18
CA LEU A 75 6.17 15.51 -15.73
C LEU A 75 6.33 15.21 -17.22
N GLU A 76 6.26 13.94 -17.62
CA GLU A 76 6.39 13.53 -19.03
C GLU A 76 5.32 14.16 -19.92
N GLN A 77 4.06 14.16 -19.46
CA GLN A 77 2.94 14.66 -20.24
C GLN A 77 2.87 16.18 -20.29
N SER A 78 3.44 16.89 -19.31
CA SER A 78 3.55 18.35 -19.34
C SER A 78 4.41 18.87 -20.51
N GLY A 79 5.29 18.02 -21.06
CA GLY A 79 6.10 18.32 -22.24
C GLY A 79 5.42 17.99 -23.57
N ASN A 80 4.25 17.33 -23.55
CA ASN A 80 3.50 16.96 -24.75
C ASN A 80 2.40 18.00 -25.05
N PRO A 81 2.57 18.87 -26.05
CA PRO A 81 1.61 19.91 -26.38
C PRO A 81 0.25 19.37 -26.86
N ASP A 82 0.18 18.12 -27.32
CA ASP A 82 -1.07 17.48 -27.77
C ASP A 82 -1.89 16.87 -26.61
N LEU A 83 -1.31 16.76 -25.41
CA LEU A 83 -2.02 16.41 -24.18
C LEU A 83 -2.41 17.71 -23.48
N SER A 84 -3.54 18.28 -23.88
CA SER A 84 -4.08 19.48 -23.23
C SER A 84 -4.15 19.28 -21.71
N GLY A 85 -3.63 20.24 -20.95
CA GLY A 85 -3.62 20.22 -19.48
C GLY A 85 -5.01 20.06 -18.85
N GLU A 86 -6.08 20.13 -19.64
CA GLU A 86 -7.47 19.87 -19.27
C GLU A 86 -7.67 18.48 -18.66
N LYS A 87 -7.00 17.43 -19.16
CA LYS A 87 -7.12 16.07 -18.58
C LYS A 87 -6.65 16.00 -17.11
N TYR A 88 -5.77 16.91 -16.72
CA TYR A 88 -5.15 16.96 -15.39
C TYR A 88 -5.55 18.21 -14.59
N MET A 89 -6.48 19.02 -15.09
CA MET A 89 -7.04 20.14 -14.34
C MET A 89 -7.69 19.61 -13.06
N GLY A 90 -7.10 19.94 -11.91
CA GLY A 90 -7.55 19.51 -10.58
C GLY A 90 -6.71 18.40 -9.95
N LEU A 91 -5.70 17.87 -10.65
CA LEU A 91 -4.76 16.90 -10.11
C LEU A 91 -3.51 17.62 -9.57
N THR A 92 -2.96 17.09 -8.48
CA THR A 92 -1.68 17.54 -7.93
C THR A 92 -0.60 16.49 -8.17
N PRO A 93 0.67 16.89 -8.34
CA PRO A 93 1.76 15.96 -8.60
C PRO A 93 2.05 14.94 -7.48
N TYR A 94 1.44 15.11 -6.31
CA TYR A 94 1.71 14.32 -5.10
C TYR A 94 0.51 13.49 -4.64
N GLN A 95 -0.60 13.50 -5.37
CA GLN A 95 -1.82 12.82 -4.93
C GLN A 95 -1.70 11.30 -5.04
N TYR A 96 -2.31 10.60 -4.10
CA TYR A 96 -2.56 9.16 -4.19
C TYR A 96 -3.98 8.91 -4.69
N ALA A 97 -4.12 7.97 -5.62
CA ALA A 97 -5.41 7.43 -6.06
C ALA A 97 -6.45 8.51 -6.43
N GLY A 98 -6.03 9.61 -7.05
CA GLY A 98 -6.92 10.73 -7.44
C GLY A 98 -7.70 11.36 -6.28
N ASN A 99 -7.17 11.30 -5.05
CA ASN A 99 -7.88 11.66 -3.80
C ASN A 99 -9.13 10.82 -3.51
N ASN A 100 -9.25 9.63 -4.09
CA ASN A 100 -10.31 8.66 -3.82
C ASN A 100 -9.72 7.29 -3.42
N PRO A 101 -9.05 7.18 -2.26
CA PRO A 101 -8.34 5.96 -1.89
C PRO A 101 -9.25 4.81 -1.42
N ILE A 102 -10.56 5.06 -1.32
CA ILE A 102 -11.58 4.04 -1.05
C ILE A 102 -12.00 3.33 -2.35
N GLY A 103 -12.14 4.09 -3.44
CA GLY A 103 -12.54 3.55 -4.75
C GLY A 103 -11.37 3.16 -5.65
N LEU A 104 -10.20 3.76 -5.45
CA LEU A 104 -9.03 3.64 -6.34
C LEU A 104 -7.77 3.24 -5.58
N LEU A 105 -6.83 2.60 -6.29
CA LEU A 105 -5.59 2.07 -5.76
C LEU A 105 -4.42 2.44 -6.69
N ASP A 106 -3.41 3.15 -6.17
CA ASP A 106 -2.14 3.34 -6.90
C ASP A 106 -1.08 2.36 -6.37
N ARG A 107 -0.93 1.25 -7.09
CA ARG A 107 -0.04 0.14 -6.69
C ARG A 107 1.42 0.37 -7.08
N ASP A 108 1.72 1.15 -8.09
CA ASP A 108 3.08 1.26 -8.65
C ASP A 108 3.61 2.69 -8.64
N GLY A 109 2.84 3.61 -8.05
CA GLY A 109 3.22 5.01 -7.95
C GLY A 109 3.19 5.68 -9.31
N THR A 110 2.41 5.16 -10.26
CA THR A 110 2.27 5.73 -11.61
C THR A 110 0.82 5.96 -12.01
N LYS A 111 -0.16 5.35 -11.33
CA LYS A 111 -1.51 5.29 -11.91
C LYS A 111 -2.31 6.59 -11.75
N LEU A 112 -2.54 7.22 -12.89
CA LEU A 112 -3.62 8.15 -13.20
C LEU A 112 -4.63 7.48 -14.15
N GLU A 113 -5.12 6.29 -13.79
CA GLU A 113 -6.22 5.65 -14.52
C GLU A 113 -7.48 5.67 -13.66
N PHE A 114 -8.50 6.34 -14.17
CA PHE A 114 -9.85 6.47 -13.61
C PHE A 114 -10.73 5.33 -14.09
#